data_AF-A0A067BMY7-F1
#
_entry.id   AF-A0A067BMY7-F1
#
_cell.length_a   1.000
_cell.length_b   1.000
_cell.length_c   1.000
_cell.angle_alpha   90.00
_cell.angle_beta   90.00
_cell.angle_gamma   90.00
#
_symmetry.space_group_name_H-M   'P 1'
#
loop_
_entity.id
_entity.type
_entity.pdbx_description
1 polymer ?
#
loop_
_entity_poly.entity_id
_entity_poly.type
_entity_poly.pdbx_seq_one_letter_code
_entity_poly.pdbx_strand_id
1 'polypeptide(L)'
;MDTRVLAKEAALGKMQATLGKMQTPDEEMSAKTPAKQALHMTICNMDLVDEALPEVEQDSEDNEPGLALLFKWNDIDMPAFLDAVNAPASSGNLAPPFWMKTLPPNVSFTSFTNDLFEQLKPNAADDRVAPGWIAPNTIKEYGAILAALREVEADPFIQAAMAAVPLDNCLAETYHVTLSHHIHPNDRHAPPTPLRRVFL
;
A
#
# COMPACT_ATOMS: atom_id res chain seq x y z
N MET A 1 0.25 62.07 -8.76
CA MET A 1 1.05 63.15 -8.13
C MET A 1 1.20 62.74 -6.67
N ASP A 2 2.36 62.34 -6.13
CA ASP A 2 3.74 62.54 -6.56
C ASP A 2 4.70 61.51 -5.88
N THR A 3 5.69 61.10 -6.67
CA THR A 3 7.10 60.71 -6.42
C THR A 3 7.63 59.90 -5.21
N ARG A 4 8.27 58.76 -5.58
CA ARG A 4 9.68 58.32 -5.35
C ARG A 4 10.13 58.06 -3.89
N VAL A 5 10.82 56.94 -3.57
CA VAL A 5 12.26 56.72 -3.78
C VAL A 5 12.63 55.22 -3.88
N LEU A 6 13.56 54.97 -4.80
CA LEU A 6 14.27 53.73 -5.18
C LEU A 6 15.49 53.44 -4.28
N ALA A 7 16.03 52.21 -4.42
CA ALA A 7 17.43 51.78 -4.17
C ALA A 7 17.73 51.21 -2.76
N LYS A 8 18.57 50.19 -2.53
CA LYS A 8 19.76 49.70 -3.29
C LYS A 8 20.32 48.39 -2.66
N GLU A 9 20.89 47.53 -3.52
CA GLU A 9 22.13 46.72 -3.38
C GLU A 9 22.40 45.90 -2.08
N ALA A 10 22.53 44.56 -2.16
CA ALA A 10 23.70 43.77 -2.59
C ALA A 10 24.85 43.69 -1.54
N ALA A 11 25.11 42.49 -1.03
CA ALA A 11 26.39 42.14 -0.38
C ALA A 11 26.78 40.68 -0.70
N LEU A 12 27.66 40.58 -1.67
CA LEU A 12 28.49 39.44 -2.06
C LEU A 12 29.64 39.28 -1.04
N GLY A 13 29.98 38.05 -0.65
CA GLY A 13 31.18 37.75 0.15
C GLY A 13 31.71 36.34 -0.10
N LYS A 14 32.71 36.23 -0.98
CA LYS A 14 33.49 35.03 -1.34
C LYS A 14 34.64 34.78 -0.36
N MET A 15 34.98 33.51 -0.12
CA MET A 15 36.35 32.96 0.11
C MET A 15 36.29 31.48 -0.37
N GLN A 16 36.89 31.02 -1.49
CA GLN A 16 38.30 30.64 -1.74
C GLN A 16 39.01 30.00 -0.51
N ALA A 17 39.81 28.94 -0.57
CA ALA A 17 40.23 27.92 -1.54
C ALA A 17 41.24 27.03 -0.78
N THR A 18 41.27 25.70 -0.94
CA THR A 18 42.56 24.96 -0.83
C THR A 18 42.54 23.61 -1.56
N LEU A 19 43.56 23.43 -2.37
CA LEU A 19 43.94 22.32 -3.24
C LEU A 19 44.94 21.40 -2.50
N GLY A 20 44.84 20.08 -2.68
CA GLY A 20 45.92 19.12 -2.38
C GLY A 20 45.53 17.72 -2.87
N LYS A 21 45.83 17.37 -4.14
CA LYS A 21 46.90 16.43 -4.58
C LYS A 21 46.73 15.00 -4.02
N MET A 22 46.22 14.06 -4.83
CA MET A 22 47.00 13.11 -5.69
C MET A 22 47.85 12.12 -4.90
N GLN A 23 47.49 10.82 -4.90
CA GLN A 23 48.39 9.72 -5.29
C GLN A 23 47.63 8.38 -5.42
N THR A 24 47.56 7.83 -6.63
CA THR A 24 47.68 6.38 -6.93
C THR A 24 49.18 6.06 -7.09
N PRO A 25 49.60 4.80 -6.93
CA PRO A 25 49.99 4.05 -8.14
C PRO A 25 49.64 2.54 -8.13
N ASP A 26 49.60 2.04 -9.36
CA ASP A 26 49.37 0.69 -9.86
C ASP A 26 50.52 -0.31 -9.63
N GLU A 27 50.25 -1.55 -10.10
CA GLU A 27 51.18 -2.58 -10.64
C GLU A 27 51.93 -3.49 -9.66
N GLU A 28 52.16 -4.80 -9.88
CA GLU A 28 51.69 -5.80 -10.84
C GLU A 28 52.24 -7.18 -10.38
N MET A 29 51.61 -8.28 -10.83
CA MET A 29 52.13 -9.65 -11.01
C MET A 29 52.98 -10.36 -9.92
N SER A 30 52.53 -11.55 -9.50
CA SER A 30 53.01 -12.83 -10.08
C SER A 30 52.53 -14.05 -9.29
N ALA A 31 52.19 -15.09 -10.04
CA ALA A 31 51.56 -16.34 -9.64
C ALA A 31 52.36 -17.21 -8.67
N LYS A 32 51.65 -17.93 -7.79
CA LYS A 32 52.01 -19.31 -7.41
C LYS A 32 50.82 -20.07 -6.82
N THR A 33 50.34 -21.09 -7.55
CA THR A 33 49.43 -22.15 -7.08
C THR A 33 50.08 -22.94 -5.93
N PRO A 34 49.32 -23.54 -5.00
CA PRO A 34 49.18 -24.99 -5.11
C PRO A 34 47.86 -25.60 -4.59
N ALA A 35 47.58 -26.77 -5.18
CA ALA A 35 46.99 -27.99 -4.60
C ALA A 35 45.51 -28.03 -4.17
N LYS A 36 44.74 -28.70 -5.04
CA LYS A 36 43.52 -29.47 -4.73
C LYS A 36 43.70 -30.31 -3.46
N GLN A 37 42.81 -30.16 -2.50
CA GLN A 37 42.45 -31.26 -1.60
C GLN A 37 41.09 -31.80 -2.02
N ALA A 38 41.13 -33.00 -2.58
CA ALA A 38 39.96 -33.81 -2.90
C ALA A 38 39.28 -34.21 -1.59
N LEU A 39 38.04 -33.77 -1.40
CA LEU A 39 37.20 -34.29 -0.35
C LEU A 39 36.58 -35.59 -0.85
N HIS A 40 37.07 -36.66 -0.25
CA HIS A 40 36.70 -38.06 -0.48
C HIS A 40 35.19 -38.24 -0.27
N MET A 41 34.44 -38.36 -1.37
CA MET A 41 33.07 -38.87 -1.36
C MET A 41 33.12 -40.36 -1.01
N THR A 42 32.96 -40.66 0.28
CA THR A 42 32.60 -42.03 0.69
C THR A 42 31.16 -42.27 0.28
N ILE A 43 30.99 -43.12 -0.72
CA ILE A 43 29.70 -43.70 -1.11
C ILE A 43 29.26 -44.62 0.03
N CYS A 44 28.30 -44.18 0.84
CA CYS A 44 27.55 -45.09 1.69
C CYS A 44 26.38 -45.63 0.87
N ASN A 45 26.54 -46.84 0.34
CA ASN A 45 25.43 -47.68 -0.09
C ASN A 45 24.57 -47.96 1.15
N MET A 46 23.37 -47.36 1.19
CA MET A 46 22.30 -47.79 2.08
C MET A 46 21.33 -48.59 1.22
N ASP A 47 21.19 -49.86 1.60
CA ASP A 47 20.33 -50.85 0.99
C ASP A 47 18.89 -50.32 0.81
N LEU A 48 18.34 -50.56 -0.39
CA LEU A 48 16.92 -50.42 -0.70
C LEU A 48 16.14 -51.48 0.10
N VAL A 49 15.76 -51.15 1.32
CA VAL A 49 14.61 -51.78 1.98
C VAL A 49 13.36 -51.04 1.54
N ASP A 50 12.50 -51.79 0.85
CA ASP A 50 11.17 -51.43 0.39
C ASP A 50 10.23 -51.29 1.61
N GLU A 51 10.46 -50.25 2.42
CA GLU A 51 9.51 -49.80 3.43
C GLU A 51 8.51 -48.90 2.72
N ALA A 52 7.26 -49.35 2.67
CA ALA A 52 6.12 -48.60 2.17
C ALA A 52 6.18 -47.17 2.72
N LEU A 53 6.36 -46.21 1.80
CA LEU A 53 6.25 -44.79 2.13
C LEU A 53 4.94 -44.63 2.91
N PRO A 54 4.95 -44.00 4.10
CA PRO A 54 3.70 -43.61 4.72
C PRO A 54 2.96 -42.78 3.67
N GLU A 55 1.74 -43.20 3.33
CA GLU A 55 0.83 -42.36 2.57
C GLU A 55 0.88 -41.00 3.26
N VAL A 56 1.44 -40.01 2.57
CA VAL A 56 1.34 -38.62 3.00
C VAL A 56 -0.16 -38.42 3.07
N GLU A 57 -0.68 -38.41 4.29
CA GLU A 57 -2.03 -37.98 4.58
C GLU A 57 -2.20 -36.71 3.75
N GLN A 58 -3.11 -36.76 2.78
CA GLN A 58 -3.51 -35.59 2.04
C GLN A 58 -3.87 -34.57 3.10
N ASP A 59 -2.95 -33.62 3.29
CA ASP A 59 -3.07 -32.54 4.23
C ASP A 59 -4.46 -31.97 3.97
N SER A 60 -5.33 -32.18 4.95
CA SER A 60 -6.74 -31.92 4.87
C SER A 60 -6.97 -30.51 4.33
N GLU A 61 -8.04 -30.35 3.57
CA GLU A 61 -8.54 -29.12 2.93
C GLU A 61 -8.84 -27.98 3.94
N ASP A 62 -7.85 -27.56 4.73
CA ASP A 62 -7.90 -26.54 5.79
C ASP A 62 -6.81 -25.46 5.61
N ASN A 63 -6.08 -25.48 4.49
CA ASN A 63 -5.28 -24.33 4.06
C ASN A 63 -6.23 -23.26 3.49
N GLU A 64 -6.84 -22.47 4.39
CA GLU A 64 -7.54 -21.25 4.00
C GLU A 64 -6.60 -20.42 3.11
N PRO A 65 -7.07 -19.96 1.94
CA PRO A 65 -6.21 -19.22 1.03
C PRO A 65 -5.78 -17.94 1.74
N GLY A 66 -4.47 -17.73 1.87
CA GLY A 66 -3.86 -16.42 2.07
C GLY A 66 -4.46 -15.45 1.06
N LEU A 67 -5.48 -14.74 1.55
CA LEU A 67 -6.28 -13.77 0.84
C LEU A 67 -5.71 -12.41 1.21
N ALA A 68 -5.39 -11.60 0.21
CA ALA A 68 -5.07 -10.20 0.42
C ALA A 68 -5.99 -9.33 -0.42
N LEU A 69 -6.48 -8.25 0.15
CA LEU A 69 -7.21 -7.21 -0.54
C LEU A 69 -6.24 -6.05 -0.81
N LEU A 70 -6.00 -5.79 -2.09
CA LEU A 70 -5.14 -4.72 -2.60
C LEU A 70 -6.00 -3.55 -3.07
N PHE A 71 -5.56 -2.32 -2.78
CA PHE A 71 -6.17 -1.07 -3.23
C PHE A 71 -5.24 -0.38 -4.22
N LYS A 72 -5.74 -0.17 -5.43
CA LYS A 72 -5.12 0.70 -6.42
C LYS A 72 -5.88 2.02 -6.44
N TRP A 73 -5.30 3.04 -5.81
CA TRP A 73 -5.89 4.36 -5.68
C TRP A 73 -5.93 5.12 -7.00
N ASN A 74 -6.99 5.92 -7.18
CA ASN A 74 -7.15 6.81 -8.31
C ASN A 74 -6.56 8.19 -7.98
N ASP A 75 -5.28 8.36 -8.28
CA ASP A 75 -4.54 9.60 -7.99
C ASP A 75 -5.04 10.82 -8.78
N ILE A 76 -5.84 10.61 -9.84
CA ILE A 76 -6.37 11.68 -10.69
C ILE A 76 -7.58 12.34 -10.04
N ASP A 77 -8.52 11.55 -9.53
CA ASP A 77 -9.77 12.08 -8.96
C ASP A 77 -9.75 12.24 -7.44
N MET A 78 -8.80 11.60 -6.76
CA MET A 78 -8.62 11.73 -5.31
C MET A 78 -8.48 13.20 -4.85
N PRO A 79 -7.75 14.10 -5.54
CA PRO A 79 -7.69 15.51 -5.14
C PRO A 79 -9.07 16.18 -5.10
N ALA A 80 -9.92 15.96 -6.10
CA ALA A 80 -11.26 16.56 -6.14
C ALA A 80 -12.15 16.05 -5.00
N PHE A 81 -12.03 14.76 -4.67
CA PHE A 81 -12.69 14.18 -3.50
C PHE A 81 -12.20 14.81 -2.19
N LEU A 82 -10.89 14.92 -2.00
CA LEU A 82 -10.30 15.48 -0.77
C LEU A 82 -10.62 16.97 -0.60
N ASP A 83 -10.64 17.74 -1.69
CA ASP A 83 -11.09 19.13 -1.68
C ASP A 83 -12.55 19.22 -1.22
N ALA A 84 -13.41 18.30 -1.67
CA ALA A 84 -14.80 18.24 -1.23
C ALA A 84 -14.93 17.83 0.25
N VAL A 85 -14.15 16.85 0.72
CA VAL A 85 -14.10 16.45 2.14
C VAL A 85 -13.71 17.62 3.04
N ASN A 86 -12.74 18.42 2.62
CA ASN A 86 -12.23 19.53 3.43
C ASN A 86 -13.07 20.81 3.34
N ALA A 87 -13.99 20.90 2.39
CA ALA A 87 -14.79 22.08 2.18
C ALA A 87 -16.02 22.10 3.12
N PRO A 88 -16.20 23.17 3.93
CA PRO A 88 -17.28 23.26 4.92
C PRO A 88 -18.69 23.31 4.30
N ALA A 89 -18.81 23.63 3.01
CA ALA A 89 -20.09 23.71 2.30
C ALA A 89 -20.51 22.37 1.65
N SER A 90 -19.55 21.54 1.25
CA SER A 90 -19.80 20.33 0.43
C SER A 90 -20.55 19.25 1.19
N SER A 91 -20.35 19.20 2.51
CA SER A 91 -21.00 18.23 3.39
C SER A 91 -22.37 18.71 3.91
N GLY A 92 -22.80 19.95 3.68
CA GLY A 92 -24.16 20.40 4.07
C GLY A 92 -24.51 20.19 5.55
N ASN A 93 -23.54 20.35 6.46
CA ASN A 93 -23.62 20.01 7.89
C ASN A 93 -23.66 18.50 8.23
N LEU A 94 -23.34 17.61 7.29
CA LEU A 94 -23.13 16.20 7.59
C LEU A 94 -21.90 16.05 8.50
N ALA A 95 -22.08 15.31 9.58
CA ALA A 95 -21.00 14.99 10.49
C ALA A 95 -20.02 14.03 9.79
N PRO A 96 -18.69 14.24 9.93
CA PRO A 96 -17.73 13.23 9.53
C PRO A 96 -18.01 11.90 10.24
N PRO A 97 -17.82 10.76 9.57
CA PRO A 97 -18.04 9.46 10.17
C PRO A 97 -17.08 9.22 11.33
N PHE A 98 -17.52 8.44 12.32
CA PHE A 98 -16.77 8.22 13.57
C PHE A 98 -15.39 7.57 13.36
N TRP A 99 -15.20 6.88 12.23
CA TRP A 99 -13.94 6.22 11.89
C TRP A 99 -12.86 7.19 11.40
N MET A 100 -13.25 8.38 10.91
CA MET A 100 -12.30 9.43 10.53
C MET A 100 -11.76 10.10 11.78
N LYS A 101 -10.47 9.88 12.07
CA LYS A 101 -9.75 10.49 13.19
C LYS A 101 -9.26 11.89 12.81
N THR A 102 -8.88 12.06 11.55
CA THR A 102 -8.51 13.35 10.98
C THR A 102 -9.76 14.02 10.43
N LEU A 103 -10.11 15.17 10.99
CA LEU A 103 -11.32 15.89 10.62
C LEU A 103 -11.02 17.01 9.60
N PRO A 104 -12.00 17.37 8.75
CA PRO A 104 -11.94 18.58 7.92
C PRO A 104 -11.57 19.83 8.75
N PRO A 105 -10.79 20.78 8.19
CA PRO A 105 -10.31 20.88 6.81
C PRO A 105 -8.90 20.30 6.58
N ASN A 106 -8.42 19.38 7.45
CA ASN A 106 -7.03 18.90 7.42
C ASN A 106 -6.88 17.48 6.85
N VAL A 107 -7.86 16.98 6.11
CA VAL A 107 -7.84 15.63 5.56
C VAL A 107 -6.96 15.59 4.31
N SER A 108 -5.80 14.95 4.43
CA SER A 108 -4.93 14.59 3.32
C SER A 108 -5.23 13.17 2.80
N PHE A 109 -4.67 12.81 1.65
CA PHE A 109 -4.68 11.42 1.15
C PHE A 109 -4.18 10.45 2.22
N THR A 110 -2.99 10.71 2.78
CA THR A 110 -2.37 9.83 3.79
C THR A 110 -3.23 9.69 5.03
N SER A 111 -3.79 10.78 5.56
CA SER A 111 -4.67 10.69 6.73
C SER A 111 -5.97 9.94 6.43
N PHE A 112 -6.57 10.17 5.26
CA PHE A 112 -7.79 9.47 4.85
C PHE A 112 -7.55 7.97 4.71
N THR A 113 -6.50 7.56 3.99
CA THR A 113 -6.18 6.15 3.82
C THR A 113 -5.80 5.51 5.14
N ASN A 114 -5.03 6.19 6.00
CA ASN A 114 -4.64 5.65 7.30
C ASN A 114 -5.88 5.44 8.20
N ASP A 115 -6.79 6.41 8.25
CA ASP A 115 -8.03 6.29 9.03
C ASP A 115 -8.92 5.15 8.49
N LEU A 116 -8.98 4.99 7.16
CA LEU A 116 -9.67 3.86 6.53
C LEU A 116 -9.03 2.52 6.91
N PHE A 117 -7.71 2.39 6.77
CA PHE A 117 -7.03 1.13 7.12
C PHE A 117 -7.13 0.81 8.61
N GLU A 118 -7.11 1.83 9.48
CA GLU A 118 -7.39 1.68 10.92
C GLU A 118 -8.81 1.20 11.20
N GLN A 119 -9.80 1.63 10.40
CA GLN A 119 -11.18 1.14 10.49
C GLN A 119 -11.32 -0.33 10.03
N LEU A 120 -10.54 -0.74 9.03
CA LEU A 120 -10.58 -2.10 8.49
C LEU A 120 -9.75 -3.08 9.32
N LYS A 121 -8.70 -2.59 9.97
CA LYS A 121 -7.71 -3.36 10.74
C LYS A 121 -8.31 -4.35 11.75
N PRO A 122 -9.40 -4.08 12.49
CA PRO A 122 -10.00 -5.05 13.41
C PRO A 122 -10.44 -6.37 12.75
N ASN A 123 -10.56 -6.39 11.42
CA ASN A 123 -10.92 -7.56 10.63
C ASN A 123 -9.71 -8.28 10.01
N ALA A 124 -8.48 -7.94 10.43
CA ALA A 124 -7.24 -8.61 10.06
C ALA A 124 -6.25 -8.63 11.23
N ALA A 125 -5.18 -9.41 11.13
CA ALA A 125 -4.08 -9.34 12.10
C ALA A 125 -3.23 -8.06 11.89
N ASP A 126 -2.73 -7.48 12.98
CA ASP A 126 -2.02 -6.18 13.00
C ASP A 126 -0.81 -6.10 12.05
N ASP A 127 -0.09 -7.21 11.87
CA ASP A 127 1.08 -7.34 11.00
C ASP A 127 0.73 -7.53 9.52
N ARG A 128 -0.57 -7.61 9.19
CA ARG A 128 -1.10 -7.87 7.85
C ARG A 128 -1.86 -6.69 7.26
N VAL A 129 -1.64 -5.49 7.80
CA VAL A 129 -2.17 -4.23 7.26
C VAL A 129 -0.99 -3.33 6.89
N ALA A 130 -0.97 -2.86 5.65
CA ALA A 130 -0.04 -1.82 5.22
C ALA A 130 -0.73 -0.82 4.29
N PRO A 131 -0.11 0.33 4.01
CA PRO A 131 -0.64 1.28 3.05
C PRO A 131 -0.91 0.59 1.70
N GLY A 132 -2.19 0.50 1.33
CA GLY A 132 -2.62 -0.09 0.06
C GLY A 132 -2.97 -1.57 0.09
N TRP A 133 -2.76 -2.32 1.18
CA TRP A 133 -3.23 -3.71 1.26
C TRP A 133 -3.58 -4.17 2.68
N ILE A 134 -4.50 -5.11 2.77
CA ILE A 134 -4.90 -5.80 3.99
C ILE A 134 -5.02 -7.29 3.70
N ALA A 135 -4.39 -8.16 4.49
CA ALA A 135 -4.48 -9.59 4.29
C ALA A 135 -5.24 -10.32 5.41
N PRO A 136 -6.53 -10.63 5.18
CA PRO A 136 -7.28 -11.52 6.06
C PRO A 136 -6.71 -12.94 6.03
N ASN A 137 -6.71 -13.59 7.19
CA ASN A 137 -6.33 -14.99 7.33
C ASN A 137 -7.46 -15.93 6.94
N THR A 138 -8.71 -15.48 7.11
CA THR A 138 -9.90 -16.31 6.93
C THR A 138 -10.87 -15.71 5.93
N ILE A 139 -11.71 -16.55 5.32
CA ILE A 139 -12.80 -16.06 4.45
C ILE A 139 -13.77 -15.16 5.24
N LYS A 140 -13.95 -15.45 6.53
CA LYS A 140 -14.80 -14.66 7.43
C LYS A 140 -14.24 -13.25 7.63
N GLU A 141 -12.94 -13.13 7.87
CA GLU A 141 -12.22 -11.85 7.98
C GLU A 141 -12.31 -11.07 6.67
N TYR A 142 -12.09 -11.72 5.52
CA TYR A 142 -12.27 -11.11 4.21
C TYR A 142 -13.69 -10.55 4.03
N GLY A 143 -14.72 -11.35 4.35
CA GLY A 143 -16.11 -10.91 4.30
C GLY A 143 -16.40 -9.71 5.21
N ALA A 144 -15.80 -9.68 6.40
CA ALA A 144 -15.94 -8.56 7.34
C ALA A 144 -15.28 -7.27 6.83
N ILE A 145 -14.11 -7.37 6.18
CA ILE A 145 -13.47 -6.22 5.50
C ILE A 145 -14.38 -5.68 4.39
N LEU A 146 -14.95 -6.57 3.56
CA LEU A 146 -15.88 -6.14 2.50
C LEU A 146 -17.15 -5.49 3.05
N ALA A 147 -17.67 -5.98 4.17
CA ALA A 147 -18.81 -5.37 4.85
C ALA A 147 -18.46 -3.97 5.37
N ALA A 148 -17.32 -3.81 6.05
CA ALA A 148 -16.85 -2.51 6.53
C ALA A 148 -16.63 -1.51 5.38
N LEU A 149 -16.08 -1.95 4.25
CA LEU A 149 -15.96 -1.08 3.07
C LEU A 149 -17.30 -0.66 2.48
N ARG A 150 -18.36 -1.49 2.58
CA ARG A 150 -19.71 -1.09 2.17
C ARG A 150 -20.29 -0.05 3.12
N GLU A 151 -20.02 -0.13 4.42
CA GLU A 151 -20.44 0.89 5.39
C GLU A 151 -19.75 2.22 5.13
N VAL A 152 -18.42 2.20 4.88
CA VAL A 152 -17.67 3.40 4.47
C VAL A 152 -18.25 3.99 3.19
N GLU A 153 -18.51 3.16 2.18
CA GLU A 153 -19.09 3.59 0.92
C GLU A 153 -20.49 4.21 1.12
N ALA A 154 -21.34 3.61 1.94
CA ALA A 154 -22.71 4.09 2.14
C ALA A 154 -22.81 5.34 3.04
N ASP A 155 -21.71 5.78 3.65
CA ASP A 155 -21.73 6.90 4.57
C ASP A 155 -22.16 8.21 3.86
N PRO A 156 -23.15 8.95 4.39
CA PRO A 156 -23.66 10.15 3.73
C PRO A 156 -22.60 11.23 3.50
N PHE A 157 -21.64 11.39 4.42
CA PHE A 157 -20.58 12.37 4.30
C PHE A 157 -19.62 11.99 3.16
N ILE A 158 -19.26 10.71 3.05
CA ILE A 158 -18.45 10.19 1.95
C ILE A 158 -19.17 10.33 0.61
N GLN A 159 -20.46 10.01 0.57
CA GLN A 159 -21.29 10.13 -0.64
C GLN A 159 -21.47 11.58 -1.09
N ALA A 160 -21.59 12.52 -0.15
CA ALA A 160 -21.62 13.94 -0.47
C ALA A 160 -20.29 14.39 -1.10
N ALA A 161 -19.15 13.96 -0.56
CA ALA A 161 -17.84 14.25 -1.15
C ALA A 161 -17.64 13.59 -2.52
N MET A 162 -18.17 12.38 -2.73
CA MET A 162 -18.14 11.71 -4.03
C MET A 162 -18.85 12.50 -5.13
N ALA A 163 -19.78 13.42 -4.82
CA ALA A 163 -20.41 14.28 -5.81
C ALA A 163 -19.41 15.13 -6.63
N ALA A 164 -18.21 15.37 -6.09
CA ALA A 164 -17.13 16.08 -6.80
C ALA A 164 -16.32 15.21 -7.78
N VAL A 165 -16.43 13.89 -7.68
CA VAL A 165 -15.74 12.91 -8.54
C VAL A 165 -16.55 12.68 -9.83
N PRO A 166 -15.96 12.51 -11.03
CA PRO A 166 -16.70 12.17 -12.24
C PRO A 166 -17.59 10.93 -12.06
N LEU A 167 -18.81 10.94 -12.62
CA LEU A 167 -19.87 9.96 -12.30
C LEU A 167 -19.44 8.49 -12.43
N ASP A 168 -18.63 8.20 -13.45
CA ASP A 168 -18.18 6.85 -13.81
C ASP A 168 -16.90 6.40 -13.08
N ASN A 169 -16.34 7.26 -12.22
CA ASN A 169 -15.08 6.99 -11.51
C ASN A 169 -15.29 6.64 -10.03
N CYS A 170 -14.30 5.94 -9.49
CA CYS A 170 -14.18 5.52 -8.09
C CYS A 170 -12.85 6.01 -7.51
N LEU A 171 -12.70 5.93 -6.18
CA LEU A 171 -11.47 6.35 -5.49
C LEU A 171 -10.39 5.29 -5.50
N ALA A 172 -10.78 4.01 -5.53
CA ALA A 172 -9.84 2.91 -5.68
C ALA A 172 -10.48 1.72 -6.37
N GLU A 173 -9.68 1.03 -7.19
CA GLU A 173 -9.95 -0.34 -7.61
C GLU A 173 -9.41 -1.30 -6.55
N THR A 174 -10.18 -2.33 -6.23
CA THR A 174 -9.86 -3.35 -5.26
C THR A 174 -9.64 -4.68 -5.93
N TYR A 175 -8.63 -5.41 -5.49
CA TYR A 175 -8.24 -6.69 -6.04
C TYR A 175 -8.05 -7.69 -4.92
N HIS A 176 -8.48 -8.94 -5.13
CA HIS A 176 -8.11 -10.01 -4.23
C HIS A 176 -6.91 -10.79 -4.79
N VAL A 177 -5.98 -11.12 -3.91
CA VAL A 177 -4.77 -11.89 -4.20
C VAL A 177 -4.86 -13.19 -3.41
N THR A 178 -4.63 -14.31 -4.09
CA THR A 178 -4.63 -15.65 -3.47
C THR A 178 -3.19 -16.13 -3.20
N LEU A 179 -3.02 -17.26 -2.49
CA LEU A 179 -1.71 -17.89 -2.25
C LEU A 179 -0.93 -18.23 -3.53
N SER A 180 -1.63 -18.50 -4.62
CA SER A 180 -1.03 -18.70 -5.94
C SER A 180 -0.59 -17.39 -6.60
N HIS A 181 -0.67 -16.27 -5.88
CA HIS A 181 -0.35 -14.91 -6.34
C HIS A 181 -1.17 -14.48 -7.57
N HIS A 182 -2.32 -15.11 -7.78
CA HIS A 182 -3.26 -14.66 -8.80
C HIS A 182 -4.00 -13.43 -8.28
N ILE A 183 -4.00 -12.38 -9.10
CA ILE A 183 -4.65 -11.10 -8.82
C ILE A 183 -5.94 -11.07 -9.64
N HIS A 184 -7.06 -10.91 -8.95
CA HIS A 184 -8.38 -10.84 -9.57
C HIS A 184 -9.07 -9.55 -9.15
N PRO A 185 -9.73 -8.82 -10.07
CA PRO A 185 -10.63 -7.73 -9.70
C PRO A 185 -11.64 -8.21 -8.67
N ASN A 186 -11.92 -7.39 -7.68
CA ASN A 186 -12.91 -7.70 -6.68
C ASN A 186 -14.30 -7.37 -7.26
N ASP A 187 -15.05 -8.38 -7.70
CA ASP A 187 -16.40 -8.18 -8.24
C ASP A 187 -17.40 -7.85 -7.12
N ARG A 188 -17.37 -6.62 -6.62
CA ARG A 188 -18.35 -6.12 -5.66
C ARG A 188 -19.59 -5.64 -6.39
N HIS A 189 -20.77 -6.07 -5.95
CA HIS A 189 -22.02 -5.47 -6.40
C HIS A 189 -22.04 -3.96 -6.15
N ALA A 190 -22.53 -3.21 -7.13
CA ALA A 190 -22.66 -1.76 -7.01
C ALA A 190 -23.64 -1.43 -5.88
N PRO A 191 -23.41 -0.33 -5.14
CA PRO A 191 -24.38 0.10 -4.16
C PRO A 191 -25.69 0.51 -4.88
N PRO A 192 -26.85 0.38 -4.21
CA PRO A 192 -28.12 0.75 -4.79
C PRO A 192 -28.18 2.27 -5.04
N THR A 193 -28.80 2.67 -6.15
CA THR A 193 -29.04 4.10 -6.44
C THR A 193 -29.79 4.77 -5.29
N PRO A 194 -29.44 6.01 -4.89
CA PRO A 194 -28.55 6.96 -5.58
C PRO A 194 -27.07 6.88 -5.16
N LEU A 195 -26.68 5.89 -4.35
CA LEU A 195 -25.31 5.79 -3.84
C LEU A 195 -24.34 5.49 -4.96
N ARG A 196 -23.17 6.12 -4.90
CA ARG A 196 -22.07 5.94 -5.84
C ARG A 196 -21.07 4.94 -5.32
N ARG A 197 -20.46 4.19 -6.23
CA ARG A 197 -19.39 3.27 -5.90
C ARG A 197 -18.11 4.06 -5.56
N VAL A 198 -17.60 3.85 -4.36
CA VAL A 198 -16.35 4.46 -3.86
C VAL A 198 -15.16 3.53 -4.14
N PHE A 199 -15.38 2.23 -3.96
CA PHE A 199 -14.38 1.18 -4.15
C PHE A 199 -14.86 0.20 -5.22
N LEU A 200 -14.11 0.08 -6.32
CA LEU A 200 -14.40 -0.83 -7.43
C LEU A 200 -13.91 -2.25 -7.17
#